data_AF-A0A0Q4DD27-F1
#
_entry.id   AF-A0A0Q4DD27-F1
#
_cell.length_a   1.000
_cell.length_b   1.000
_cell.length_c   1.000
_cell.angle_alpha   90.00
_cell.angle_beta   90.00
_cell.angle_gamma   90.00
#
_symmetry.space_group_name_H-M   'P 1'
#
loop_
_entity.id
_entity.type
_entity.pdbx_description
1 polymer ?
#
loop_
_entity_poly.entity_id
_entity_poly.type
_entity_poly.pdbx_seq_one_letter_code
_entity_poly.pdbx_strand_id
1 'polypeptide(L)'
;MARNANYALAATRRALEADLEPIPVTRVTQFVIGWMRAAFSQSQVIATLTKRGMAPAAAPNRRSFAEIAVRLQWLFGMSQEDRAGALDAMLDHERELTEKNQEHLREMGFNSDRDLSAYQELVFDSAGGALKNEARVFLAAAKSNDSLSVGLYAAWREETQYTHATGAMAAAYAPANGGDPFPHVMDPDLSSHTYALFLIVTLVYNLLVDEGVDEGAAKVIVNEFLGVR
;
A
#
# COMPACT_ATOMS: atom_id res chain seq x y z
N MET A 1 16.89 -16.61 -1.04
CA MET A 1 16.60 -15.18 -1.28
C MET A 1 16.32 -14.83 -2.75
N ALA A 2 17.21 -15.12 -3.71
CA ALA A 2 17.05 -14.58 -5.08
C ALA A 2 15.78 -15.03 -5.84
N ARG A 3 15.24 -16.24 -5.57
CA ARG A 3 14.07 -16.78 -6.29
C ARG A 3 12.82 -15.92 -6.13
N ASN A 4 12.37 -15.67 -4.90
CA ASN A 4 11.14 -14.91 -4.64
C ASN A 4 11.30 -13.44 -5.05
N ALA A 5 12.48 -12.85 -4.81
CA ALA A 5 12.79 -11.50 -5.30
C ALA A 5 12.71 -11.41 -6.83
N ASN A 6 13.29 -12.37 -7.56
CA ASN A 6 13.21 -12.41 -9.02
C ASN A 6 11.76 -12.63 -9.50
N TYR A 7 11.00 -13.49 -8.83
CA TYR A 7 9.58 -13.70 -9.12
C TYR A 7 8.78 -12.41 -8.93
N ALA A 8 8.90 -11.77 -7.77
CA ALA A 8 8.20 -10.53 -7.46
C ALA A 8 8.51 -9.44 -8.49
N LEU A 9 9.79 -9.27 -8.87
CA LEU A 9 10.19 -8.32 -9.92
C LEU A 9 9.54 -8.63 -11.27
N ALA A 10 9.55 -9.89 -11.70
CA ALA A 10 9.01 -10.28 -13.00
C ALA A 10 7.49 -10.17 -13.04
N ALA A 11 6.79 -10.68 -12.02
CA ALA A 11 5.33 -10.70 -11.94
C ALA A 11 4.75 -9.28 -11.84
N THR A 12 5.33 -8.44 -10.97
CA THR A 12 4.86 -7.06 -10.82
C THR A 12 5.16 -6.20 -12.04
N ARG A 13 6.28 -6.43 -12.75
CA ARG A 13 6.56 -5.73 -14.01
C ARG A 13 5.48 -6.00 -15.05
N ARG A 14 5.17 -7.27 -15.31
CA ARG A 14 4.12 -7.64 -16.27
C ARG A 14 2.77 -7.04 -15.90
N ALA A 15 2.38 -7.17 -14.64
CA ALA A 15 1.10 -6.64 -14.18
C ALA A 15 1.02 -5.09 -14.21
N LEU A 16 2.15 -4.38 -14.12
CA LEU A 16 2.22 -2.93 -14.34
C LEU A 16 2.11 -2.54 -15.82
N GLU A 17 2.55 -3.41 -16.73
CA GLU A 17 2.47 -3.26 -18.18
C GLU A 17 1.11 -3.71 -18.75
N ALA A 18 0.23 -4.28 -17.92
CA ALA A 18 -1.10 -4.73 -18.31
C ALA A 18 -1.94 -3.57 -18.91
N ASP A 19 -2.60 -3.86 -20.02
CA ASP A 19 -3.58 -2.97 -20.62
C ASP A 19 -4.89 -3.00 -19.82
N LEU A 20 -5.25 -1.86 -19.26
CA LEU A 20 -6.43 -1.68 -18.41
C LEU A 20 -7.42 -0.70 -19.02
N GLU A 21 -7.22 -0.27 -20.28
CA GLU A 21 -8.17 0.60 -21.00
C GLU A 21 -9.61 0.04 -21.01
N PRO A 22 -9.85 -1.29 -21.09
CA PRO A 22 -11.19 -1.84 -21.05
C PRO A 22 -11.92 -1.70 -19.69
N ILE A 23 -11.23 -1.30 -18.62
CA ILE A 23 -11.84 -1.17 -17.29
C ILE A 23 -12.46 0.23 -17.13
N PRO A 24 -13.78 0.35 -16.92
CA PRO A 24 -14.43 1.64 -16.71
C PRO A 24 -13.84 2.40 -15.51
N VAL A 25 -13.64 3.71 -15.68
CA VAL A 25 -13.15 4.57 -14.61
C VAL A 25 -14.32 5.02 -13.73
N THR A 26 -14.39 4.46 -12.53
CA THR A 26 -15.22 4.93 -11.41
C THR A 26 -14.30 5.31 -10.25
N ARG A 27 -14.85 5.93 -9.21
CA ARG A 27 -14.08 6.24 -8.00
C ARG A 27 -13.43 4.98 -7.42
N VAL A 28 -14.19 3.88 -7.33
CA VAL A 28 -13.68 2.63 -6.74
C VAL A 28 -12.63 1.99 -7.65
N THR A 29 -12.90 1.83 -8.96
CA THR A 29 -11.94 1.17 -9.87
C THR A 29 -10.64 1.96 -10.00
N GLN A 30 -10.70 3.30 -9.97
CA GLN A 30 -9.51 4.16 -9.96
C GLN A 30 -8.62 3.87 -8.74
N PHE A 31 -9.20 3.80 -7.54
CA PHE A 31 -8.44 3.52 -6.31
C PHE A 31 -7.91 2.10 -6.27
N VAL A 32 -8.73 1.11 -6.64
CA VAL A 32 -8.34 -0.30 -6.65
C VAL A 32 -7.15 -0.53 -7.60
N ILE A 33 -7.22 -0.02 -8.83
CA ILE A 33 -6.11 -0.11 -9.80
C ILE A 33 -4.91 0.72 -9.35
N GLY A 34 -5.13 1.94 -8.87
CA GLY A 34 -4.06 2.84 -8.42
C GLY A 34 -3.26 2.25 -7.27
N TRP A 35 -3.95 1.70 -6.26
CA TRP A 35 -3.34 1.00 -5.14
C TRP A 35 -2.60 -0.26 -5.55
N MET A 36 -3.17 -1.07 -6.44
CA MET A 36 -2.46 -2.24 -6.99
C MET A 36 -1.13 -1.82 -7.64
N ARG A 37 -1.16 -0.82 -8.53
CA ARG A 37 0.05 -0.33 -9.22
C ARG A 37 1.05 0.27 -8.24
N ALA A 38 0.59 0.99 -7.23
CA ALA A 38 1.45 1.52 -6.16
C ALA A 38 2.11 0.38 -5.37
N ALA A 39 1.35 -0.65 -4.97
CA ALA A 39 1.88 -1.81 -4.26
C ALA A 39 2.90 -2.59 -5.10
N PHE A 40 2.66 -2.76 -6.40
CA PHE A 40 3.62 -3.38 -7.31
C PHE A 40 4.91 -2.56 -7.46
N SER A 41 4.80 -1.24 -7.52
CA SER A 41 5.97 -0.35 -7.53
C SER A 41 6.77 -0.48 -6.23
N GLN A 42 6.11 -0.52 -5.07
CA GLN A 42 6.78 -0.77 -3.79
C GLN A 42 7.45 -2.16 -3.77
N SER A 43 6.77 -3.18 -4.26
CA SER A 43 7.27 -4.55 -4.36
C SER A 43 8.54 -4.65 -5.21
N GLN A 44 8.64 -3.92 -6.32
CA GLN A 44 9.85 -3.88 -7.14
C GLN A 44 11.05 -3.30 -6.36
N VAL A 45 10.84 -2.24 -5.57
CA VAL A 45 11.89 -1.66 -4.71
C VAL A 45 12.30 -2.66 -3.62
N ILE A 46 11.33 -3.26 -2.93
CA ILE A 46 11.57 -4.28 -1.89
C ILE A 46 12.41 -5.43 -2.45
N ALA A 47 11.98 -6.02 -3.56
CA ALA A 47 12.69 -7.13 -4.18
C ALA A 47 14.09 -6.74 -4.66
N THR A 48 14.26 -5.53 -5.19
CA THR A 48 15.57 -5.01 -5.63
C THR A 48 16.53 -4.86 -4.45
N LEU A 49 16.08 -4.23 -3.36
CA LEU A 49 16.90 -3.99 -2.17
C LEU A 49 17.22 -5.30 -1.45
N THR A 50 16.25 -6.20 -1.28
CA THR A 50 16.49 -7.53 -0.69
C THR A 50 17.49 -8.34 -1.50
N LYS A 51 17.40 -8.32 -2.84
CA LYS A 51 18.37 -9.02 -3.71
C LYS A 51 19.80 -8.49 -3.56
N ARG A 52 19.96 -7.22 -3.17
CA ARG A 52 21.25 -6.57 -2.88
C ARG A 52 21.71 -6.74 -1.43
N GLY A 53 21.00 -7.52 -0.61
CA GLY A 53 21.30 -7.66 0.82
C GLY A 53 20.93 -6.43 1.65
N MET A 54 20.15 -5.50 1.09
CA MET A 54 19.72 -4.26 1.75
C MET A 54 18.27 -4.35 2.21
N ALA A 55 17.81 -5.53 2.63
CA ALA A 55 16.43 -5.74 3.06
C ALA A 55 15.97 -4.76 4.16
N PRO A 56 16.78 -4.40 5.19
CA PRO A 56 16.36 -3.42 6.20
C PRO A 56 16.05 -2.04 5.60
N ALA A 57 16.76 -1.61 4.55
CA ALA A 57 16.55 -0.31 3.91
C ALA A 57 15.21 -0.24 3.15
N ALA A 58 14.59 -1.38 2.84
CA ALA A 58 13.27 -1.44 2.20
C ALA A 58 12.10 -1.26 3.17
N ALA A 59 12.36 -0.99 4.45
CA ALA A 59 11.32 -0.88 5.47
C ALA A 59 10.20 0.13 5.15
N PRO A 60 10.49 1.36 4.66
CA PRO A 60 9.44 2.28 4.25
C PRO A 60 8.56 1.71 3.14
N ASN A 61 9.16 0.99 2.18
CA ASN A 61 8.43 0.37 1.07
C ASN A 61 7.55 -0.80 1.56
N ARG A 62 8.07 -1.66 2.46
CA ARG A 62 7.28 -2.76 3.06
C ARG A 62 6.13 -2.24 3.89
N ARG A 63 6.32 -1.13 4.62
CA ARG A 63 5.26 -0.44 5.35
C ARG A 63 4.14 0.01 4.38
N SER A 64 4.48 0.76 3.35
CA SER A 64 3.49 1.25 2.37
C SER A 64 2.80 0.09 1.62
N PHE A 65 3.55 -0.96 1.28
CA PHE A 65 2.99 -2.16 0.66
C PHE A 65 1.95 -2.86 1.55
N ALA A 66 2.28 -3.11 2.82
CA ALA A 66 1.36 -3.73 3.77
C ALA A 66 0.13 -2.85 4.03
N GLU A 67 0.32 -1.54 4.07
CA GLU A 67 -0.77 -0.58 4.23
C GLU A 67 -1.78 -0.65 3.07
N ILE A 68 -1.28 -0.70 1.83
CA ILE A 68 -2.14 -0.87 0.66
C ILE A 68 -2.89 -2.21 0.69
N ALA A 69 -2.21 -3.30 1.04
CA ALA A 69 -2.83 -4.63 1.10
C ALA A 69 -4.02 -4.66 2.09
N VAL A 70 -3.84 -4.06 3.28
CA VAL A 70 -4.91 -3.96 4.27
C VAL A 70 -6.04 -3.03 3.80
N ARG A 71 -5.72 -1.90 3.14
CA ARG A 71 -6.75 -1.01 2.57
C ARG A 71 -7.61 -1.71 1.51
N LEU A 72 -7.00 -2.47 0.61
CA LEU A 72 -7.71 -3.29 -0.39
C LEU A 72 -8.59 -4.35 0.29
N GLN A 73 -8.07 -4.99 1.33
CA GLN A 73 -8.82 -6.01 2.05
C GLN A 73 -10.00 -5.43 2.83
N TRP A 74 -9.81 -4.27 3.47
CA TRP A 74 -10.87 -3.53 4.14
C TRP A 74 -11.96 -3.15 3.14
N LEU A 75 -11.60 -2.57 2.00
CA LEU A 75 -12.54 -2.21 0.94
C LEU A 75 -13.32 -3.42 0.40
N PHE A 76 -12.66 -4.58 0.27
CA PHE A 76 -13.30 -5.83 -0.14
C PHE A 76 -14.31 -6.35 0.90
N GLY A 77 -14.03 -6.18 2.19
CA GLY A 77 -14.94 -6.55 3.28
C GLY A 77 -16.17 -5.66 3.40
N MET A 78 -16.23 -4.55 2.66
CA MET A 78 -17.36 -3.62 2.67
C MET A 78 -18.39 -3.92 1.60
N SER A 79 -19.63 -3.49 1.85
CA SER A 79 -20.69 -3.50 0.84
C SER A 79 -20.30 -2.60 -0.35
N GLN A 80 -20.73 -2.99 -1.55
CA GLN A 80 -20.44 -2.22 -2.77
C GLN A 80 -20.87 -0.74 -2.65
N GLU A 81 -22.06 -0.50 -2.08
CA GLU A 81 -22.65 0.84 -1.94
C GLU A 81 -21.81 1.77 -1.03
N ASP A 82 -21.12 1.22 -0.04
CA ASP A 82 -20.35 1.99 0.94
C ASP A 82 -18.93 2.36 0.45
N ARG A 83 -18.37 1.62 -0.52
CA ARG A 83 -16.96 1.71 -0.93
C ARG A 83 -16.57 3.10 -1.40
N ALA A 84 -17.38 3.74 -2.23
CA ALA A 84 -17.08 5.07 -2.77
C ALA A 84 -17.02 6.13 -1.66
N GLY A 85 -18.01 6.18 -0.76
CA GLY A 85 -18.05 7.12 0.35
C GLY A 85 -16.95 6.89 1.38
N ALA A 86 -16.48 5.66 1.52
CA ALA A 86 -15.36 5.30 2.39
C ALA A 86 -14.01 5.78 1.83
N LEU A 87 -13.80 5.63 0.52
CA LEU A 87 -12.62 6.17 -0.16
C LEU A 87 -12.57 7.70 -0.07
N ASP A 88 -13.72 8.35 -0.25
CA ASP A 88 -13.87 9.80 -0.11
C ASP A 88 -13.53 10.26 1.32
N ALA A 89 -14.05 9.59 2.34
CA ALA A 89 -13.73 9.88 3.74
C ALA A 89 -12.23 9.74 4.06
N MET A 90 -11.55 8.78 3.45
CA MET A 90 -10.10 8.60 3.61
C MET A 90 -9.32 9.76 2.97
N LEU A 91 -9.70 10.18 1.75
CA LEU A 91 -9.05 11.28 1.05
C LEU A 91 -9.26 12.63 1.73
N ASP A 92 -10.48 12.87 2.23
CA ASP A 92 -10.78 14.01 3.08
C ASP A 92 -9.80 14.12 4.25
N HIS A 93 -9.51 12.99 4.88
CA HIS A 93 -8.58 12.95 6.00
C HIS A 93 -7.13 13.19 5.59
N GLU A 94 -6.68 12.59 4.49
CA GLU A 94 -5.34 12.83 3.94
C GLU A 94 -5.16 14.32 3.56
N ARG A 95 -6.21 14.98 3.08
CA ARG A 95 -6.25 16.43 2.85
C ARG A 95 -6.17 17.22 4.16
N GLU A 96 -7.00 16.91 5.16
CA GLU A 96 -6.97 17.56 6.49
C GLU A 96 -5.56 17.51 7.13
N LEU A 97 -4.87 16.37 7.02
CA LEU A 97 -3.49 16.21 7.53
C LEU A 97 -2.49 17.09 6.75
N THR A 98 -2.65 17.18 5.43
CA THR A 98 -1.80 18.00 4.58
C THR A 98 -1.96 19.50 4.90
N GLU A 99 -3.19 19.96 5.08
CA GLU A 99 -3.51 21.34 5.46
C GLU A 99 -2.93 21.69 6.83
N LYS A 100 -3.12 20.83 7.83
CA LYS A 100 -2.50 21.02 9.16
C LYS A 100 -0.98 21.07 9.12
N ASN A 101 -0.35 20.24 8.29
CA ASN A 101 1.09 20.31 8.12
C ASN A 101 1.54 21.65 7.51
N GLN A 102 0.78 22.21 6.56
CA GLN A 102 1.08 23.55 6.03
C GLN A 102 0.91 24.64 7.08
N GLU A 103 -0.12 24.54 7.92
CA GLU A 103 -0.31 25.44 9.06
C GLU A 103 0.90 25.40 10.01
N HIS A 104 1.32 24.21 10.45
CA HIS A 104 2.50 24.05 11.30
C HIS A 104 3.77 24.59 10.64
N LEU A 105 3.97 24.37 9.34
CA LEU A 105 5.12 24.92 8.61
C LEU A 105 5.11 26.46 8.64
N ARG A 106 3.95 27.09 8.44
CA ARG A 106 3.80 28.55 8.53
C ARG A 106 4.07 29.07 9.95
N GLU A 107 3.56 28.37 10.97
CA GLU A 107 3.83 28.70 12.38
C GLU A 107 5.33 28.63 12.71
N MET A 108 6.05 27.69 12.08
CA MET A 108 7.51 27.56 12.19
C MET A 108 8.29 28.57 11.31
N GLY A 109 7.59 29.49 10.61
CA GLY A 109 8.19 30.51 9.75
C GLY A 109 8.57 30.02 8.35
N PHE A 110 8.12 28.82 7.95
CA PHE A 110 8.34 28.27 6.62
C PHE A 110 7.09 28.44 5.74
N ASN A 111 7.14 29.42 4.83
CA ASN A 111 6.11 29.59 3.80
C ASN A 111 6.45 28.72 2.58
N SER A 112 5.64 27.69 2.36
CA SER A 112 5.73 26.82 1.18
C SER A 112 4.90 27.40 0.04
N ASP A 113 5.53 27.63 -1.13
CA ASP A 113 4.87 28.05 -2.38
C ASP A 113 4.15 26.89 -3.11
N ARG A 114 4.03 25.71 -2.48
CA ARG A 114 3.33 24.57 -3.09
C ARG A 114 1.85 24.88 -3.31
N ASP A 115 1.47 24.80 -4.58
CA ASP A 115 0.07 24.84 -4.98
C ASP A 115 -0.65 23.54 -4.57
N LEU A 116 -1.70 23.68 -3.76
CA LEU A 116 -2.55 22.58 -3.30
C LEU A 116 -3.95 22.64 -3.94
N SER A 117 -4.17 23.53 -4.91
CA SER A 117 -5.46 23.69 -5.61
C SER A 117 -5.99 22.37 -6.17
N ALA A 118 -5.12 21.53 -6.75
CA ALA A 118 -5.48 20.21 -7.26
C ALA A 118 -6.02 19.25 -6.18
N TYR A 119 -5.62 19.40 -4.91
CA TYR A 119 -6.17 18.64 -3.78
C TYR A 119 -7.50 19.23 -3.27
N GLN A 120 -7.74 20.52 -3.49
CA GLN A 120 -8.94 21.24 -3.05
C GLN A 120 -10.11 21.07 -4.01
N GLU A 121 -9.85 20.81 -5.29
CA GLU A 121 -10.88 20.59 -6.33
C GLU A 121 -11.59 19.22 -6.22
N LEU A 122 -11.08 18.29 -5.41
CA LEU A 122 -11.76 17.02 -5.16
C LEU A 122 -12.98 17.24 -4.26
N VAL A 123 -14.18 17.05 -4.83
CA VAL A 123 -15.45 17.02 -4.10
C VAL A 123 -15.67 15.60 -3.57
N PHE A 124 -15.98 15.48 -2.28
CA PHE A 124 -16.12 14.21 -1.55
C PHE A 124 -17.52 14.11 -0.93
N ASP A 125 -18.24 13.03 -1.22
CA ASP A 125 -19.48 12.69 -0.51
C ASP A 125 -19.13 11.67 0.59
N SER A 126 -18.73 12.19 1.75
CA SER A 126 -18.13 11.35 2.79
C SER A 126 -19.17 10.42 3.45
N ALA A 127 -18.80 9.15 3.66
CA ALA A 127 -19.59 8.20 4.44
C ALA A 127 -19.91 8.69 5.86
N GLY A 128 -21.00 8.18 6.46
CA GLY A 128 -21.42 8.52 7.83
C GLY A 128 -20.72 7.73 8.94
N GLY A 129 -20.78 8.25 10.17
CA GLY A 129 -20.59 7.46 11.41
C GLY A 129 -19.27 6.69 11.54
N ALA A 130 -19.38 5.42 11.92
CA ALA A 130 -18.24 4.52 12.21
C ALA A 130 -17.35 4.27 10.99
N LEU A 131 -17.95 4.17 9.80
CA LEU A 131 -17.23 3.89 8.57
C LEU A 131 -16.27 5.02 8.19
N LYS A 132 -16.66 6.27 8.45
CA LYS A 132 -15.77 7.43 8.32
C LYS A 132 -14.54 7.32 9.22
N ASN A 133 -14.71 6.83 10.44
CA ASN A 133 -13.60 6.64 11.38
C ASN A 133 -12.68 5.47 10.98
N GLU A 134 -13.25 4.39 10.44
CA GLU A 134 -12.46 3.29 9.87
C GLU A 134 -11.62 3.75 8.68
N ALA A 135 -12.22 4.49 7.75
CA ALA A 135 -11.54 5.07 6.59
C ALA A 135 -10.41 6.03 6.98
N ARG A 136 -10.61 6.81 8.04
CA ARG A 136 -9.63 7.76 8.58
C ARG A 136 -8.42 7.09 9.23
N VAL A 137 -8.58 5.89 9.79
CA VAL A 137 -7.56 5.29 10.66
C VAL A 137 -7.21 3.89 10.19
N PHE A 138 -5.97 3.73 9.69
CA PHE A 138 -5.44 2.44 9.26
C PHE A 138 -5.63 1.31 10.29
N LEU A 139 -5.39 1.60 11.59
CA LEU A 139 -5.59 0.62 12.66
C LEU A 139 -7.04 0.16 12.79
N ALA A 140 -8.01 1.05 12.56
CA ALA A 140 -9.42 0.71 12.61
C ALA A 140 -9.79 -0.17 11.41
N ALA A 141 -9.36 0.19 10.20
CA ALA A 141 -9.52 -0.63 9.01
C ALA A 141 -8.85 -2.03 9.13
N ALA A 142 -7.68 -2.10 9.77
CA ALA A 142 -7.01 -3.37 10.03
C ALA A 142 -7.81 -4.24 11.02
N LYS A 143 -8.40 -3.63 12.05
CA LYS A 143 -9.17 -4.32 13.09
C LYS A 143 -10.57 -4.73 12.64
N SER A 144 -11.19 -4.03 11.69
CA SER A 144 -12.51 -4.40 11.16
C SER A 144 -12.46 -5.59 10.19
N ASN A 145 -11.27 -6.07 9.84
CA ASN A 145 -11.09 -7.22 8.98
C ASN A 145 -10.80 -8.48 9.82
N ASP A 146 -11.80 -9.36 9.95
CA ASP A 146 -11.76 -10.53 10.84
C ASP A 146 -10.88 -11.69 10.32
N SER A 147 -10.39 -11.62 9.07
CA SER A 147 -9.54 -12.66 8.47
C SER A 147 -8.30 -12.03 7.86
N LEU A 148 -7.14 -12.70 7.88
CA LEU A 148 -5.87 -12.33 7.20
C LEU A 148 -5.13 -11.01 7.56
N SER A 149 -5.79 -9.99 8.12
CA SER A 149 -5.16 -8.68 8.39
C SER A 149 -4.10 -8.70 9.49
N VAL A 150 -4.16 -9.68 10.41
CA VAL A 150 -3.25 -9.75 11.58
C VAL A 150 -1.78 -9.88 11.17
N GLY A 151 -1.48 -10.69 10.14
CA GLY A 151 -0.11 -10.87 9.64
C GLY A 151 0.43 -9.62 8.95
N LEU A 152 -0.39 -8.99 8.10
CA LEU A 152 -0.04 -7.73 7.43
C LEU A 152 0.08 -6.57 8.42
N TYR A 153 -0.79 -6.54 9.43
CA TYR A 153 -0.72 -5.58 10.52
C TYR A 153 0.54 -5.76 11.37
N ALA A 154 0.90 -7.01 11.70
CA ALA A 154 2.14 -7.31 12.41
C ALA A 154 3.37 -6.86 11.60
N ALA A 155 3.41 -7.17 10.30
CA ALA A 155 4.45 -6.69 9.39
C ALA A 155 4.50 -5.15 9.35
N TRP A 156 3.36 -4.48 9.18
CA TRP A 156 3.29 -3.02 9.18
C TRP A 156 3.81 -2.40 10.50
N ARG A 157 3.43 -2.98 11.65
CA ARG A 157 3.90 -2.53 12.96
C ARG A 157 5.40 -2.72 13.14
N GLU A 158 5.94 -3.83 12.67
CA GLU A 158 7.38 -4.09 12.74
C GLU A 158 8.16 -3.10 11.85
N GLU A 159 7.75 -2.93 10.59
CA GLU A 159 8.42 -2.00 9.66
C GLU A 159 8.33 -0.53 10.10
N THR A 160 7.32 -0.17 10.90
CA THR A 160 7.24 1.14 11.56
C THR A 160 8.49 1.42 12.38
N GLN A 161 9.02 0.41 13.07
CA GLN A 161 10.19 0.55 13.93
C GLN A 161 11.44 0.83 13.08
N TYR A 162 11.53 0.21 11.90
CA TYR A 162 12.67 0.35 10.98
C TYR A 162 12.60 1.61 10.11
N THR A 163 11.40 2.13 9.82
CA THR A 163 11.20 3.35 9.01
C THR A 163 11.82 4.60 9.67
N HIS A 164 11.98 4.59 11.01
CA HIS A 164 12.62 5.64 11.80
C HIS A 164 13.89 5.17 12.53
N ALA A 165 14.43 4.01 12.18
CA ALA A 165 15.59 3.43 12.85
C ALA A 165 16.92 4.14 12.51
N THR A 166 16.91 5.46 12.28
CA THR A 166 18.12 6.24 11.99
C THR A 166 19.14 6.16 13.13
N GLY A 167 18.68 6.05 14.39
CA GLY A 167 19.54 5.82 15.55
C GLY A 167 20.20 4.43 15.54
N ALA A 168 19.42 3.37 15.26
CA ALA A 168 19.98 2.01 15.15
C ALA A 168 20.91 1.88 13.94
N MET A 169 20.56 2.50 12.80
CA MET A 169 21.42 2.58 11.62
C MET A 169 22.70 3.38 11.89
N ALA A 170 22.64 4.47 12.64
CA ALA A 170 23.83 5.23 13.03
C ALA A 170 24.76 4.38 13.90
N ALA A 171 24.20 3.66 14.88
CA ALA A 171 24.95 2.70 15.68
C ALA A 171 25.49 1.53 14.83
N ALA A 172 24.78 1.16 13.76
CA ALA A 172 25.19 0.12 12.82
C ALA A 172 26.34 0.48 11.92
N TYR A 173 26.33 1.70 11.39
CA TYR A 173 27.40 2.19 10.54
C TYR A 173 28.65 2.59 11.34
N ALA A 174 28.55 2.71 12.67
CA ALA A 174 29.67 2.97 13.58
C ALA A 174 29.60 2.10 14.86
N PRO A 175 29.76 0.76 14.75
CA PRO A 175 29.52 -0.16 15.85
C PRO A 175 30.64 -0.09 16.90
N ALA A 176 30.27 0.11 18.16
CA ALA A 176 31.24 0.11 19.27
C ALA A 176 31.81 -1.28 19.57
N ASN A 177 31.01 -2.35 19.37
CA ASN A 177 31.31 -3.70 19.90
C ASN A 177 31.20 -4.83 18.84
N GLY A 178 31.16 -4.52 17.54
CA GLY A 178 31.24 -5.53 16.46
C GLY A 178 30.06 -6.51 16.32
N GLY A 179 28.94 -6.31 17.04
CA GLY A 179 27.71 -7.08 16.85
C GLY A 179 26.98 -6.73 15.55
N ASP A 180 26.17 -7.65 15.01
CA ASP A 180 25.33 -7.40 13.84
C ASP A 180 24.30 -6.32 14.21
N PRO A 181 24.39 -5.12 13.61
CA PRO A 181 23.69 -3.98 14.16
C PRO A 181 22.33 -3.75 13.49
N PHE A 182 21.99 -4.53 12.47
CA PHE A 182 20.69 -4.49 11.85
C PHE A 182 19.78 -5.57 12.45
N PRO A 183 18.62 -5.20 13.00
CA PRO A 183 17.62 -6.18 13.40
C PRO A 183 17.18 -7.02 12.19
N HIS A 184 16.95 -8.31 12.44
CA HIS A 184 16.47 -9.23 11.41
C HIS A 184 15.09 -8.79 10.89
N VAL A 185 14.93 -8.76 9.57
CA VAL A 185 13.64 -8.53 8.91
C VAL A 185 12.80 -9.81 9.01
N MET A 186 11.50 -9.72 9.35
CA MET A 186 10.62 -10.90 9.48
C MET A 186 10.55 -11.80 8.24
N ASP A 187 10.57 -11.22 7.03
CA ASP A 187 10.48 -11.98 5.76
C ASP A 187 11.71 -11.74 4.87
N PRO A 188 12.89 -12.25 5.26
CA PRO A 188 14.14 -11.91 4.60
C PRO A 188 14.26 -12.60 3.22
N ASP A 189 13.45 -13.62 2.94
CA ASP A 189 13.42 -14.34 1.67
C ASP A 189 12.23 -13.98 0.77
N LEU A 190 11.35 -13.07 1.20
CA LEU A 190 10.16 -12.61 0.47
C LEU A 190 9.12 -13.71 0.18
N SER A 191 9.09 -14.76 0.99
CA SER A 191 8.11 -15.83 0.85
C SER A 191 6.70 -15.32 1.18
N SER A 192 6.53 -14.68 2.35
CA SER A 192 5.27 -14.08 2.78
C SER A 192 4.83 -12.93 1.89
N HIS A 193 5.79 -12.12 1.43
CA HIS A 193 5.60 -11.05 0.47
C HIS A 193 5.01 -11.55 -0.85
N THR A 194 5.45 -12.72 -1.32
CA THR A 194 4.90 -13.33 -2.53
C THR A 194 3.42 -13.70 -2.35
N TYR A 195 3.05 -14.29 -1.20
CA TYR A 195 1.65 -14.57 -0.89
C TYR A 195 0.80 -13.30 -0.80
N ALA A 196 1.34 -12.23 -0.22
CA ALA A 196 0.66 -10.94 -0.17
C ALA A 196 0.43 -10.33 -1.57
N LEU A 197 1.35 -10.54 -2.53
CA LEU A 197 1.11 -10.15 -3.93
C LEU A 197 -0.06 -10.90 -4.56
N PHE A 198 -0.15 -12.22 -4.34
CA PHE A 198 -1.30 -13.01 -4.80
C PHE A 198 -2.61 -12.53 -4.17
N LEU A 199 -2.60 -12.22 -2.88
CA LEU A 199 -3.75 -11.64 -2.19
C LEU A 199 -4.19 -10.32 -2.84
N ILE A 200 -3.26 -9.37 -3.07
CA ILE A 200 -3.56 -8.09 -3.71
C ILE A 200 -4.21 -8.31 -5.08
N VAL A 201 -3.63 -9.16 -5.93
CA VAL A 201 -4.17 -9.48 -7.26
C VAL A 201 -5.57 -10.06 -7.18
N THR A 202 -5.81 -10.95 -6.21
CA THR A 202 -7.09 -11.62 -6.02
C THR A 202 -8.16 -10.64 -5.50
N LEU A 203 -7.81 -9.79 -4.53
CA LEU A 203 -8.69 -8.74 -4.02
C LEU A 203 -9.05 -7.74 -5.12
N VAL A 204 -8.07 -7.32 -5.92
CA VAL A 204 -8.31 -6.41 -7.05
C VAL A 204 -9.24 -7.03 -8.06
N TYR A 205 -9.00 -8.28 -8.48
CA TYR A 205 -9.88 -8.99 -9.39
C TYR A 205 -11.33 -9.03 -8.87
N ASN A 206 -11.53 -9.48 -7.63
CA ASN A 206 -12.87 -9.60 -7.06
C ASN A 206 -13.54 -8.24 -6.87
N LEU A 207 -12.81 -7.22 -6.41
CA LEU A 207 -13.33 -5.86 -6.30
C LEU A 207 -13.79 -5.33 -7.66
N LEU A 208 -13.01 -5.54 -8.73
CA LEU A 208 -13.41 -5.09 -10.07
C LEU A 208 -14.68 -5.80 -10.55
N VAL A 209 -14.76 -7.12 -10.36
CA VAL A 209 -15.95 -7.90 -10.74
C VAL A 209 -17.18 -7.47 -9.93
N ASP A 210 -17.03 -7.26 -8.62
CA ASP A 210 -18.11 -6.75 -7.76
C ASP A 210 -18.58 -5.36 -8.23
N GLU A 211 -17.67 -4.50 -8.71
CA GLU A 211 -18.00 -3.20 -9.29
C GLU A 211 -18.64 -3.29 -10.70
N GLY A 212 -18.93 -4.49 -11.19
CA GLY A 212 -19.59 -4.73 -12.47
C GLY A 212 -18.65 -4.66 -13.68
N VAL A 213 -17.34 -4.73 -13.47
CA VAL A 213 -16.37 -4.87 -14.56
C VAL A 213 -16.49 -6.27 -15.16
N ASP A 214 -16.45 -6.37 -16.49
CA ASP A 214 -16.42 -7.66 -17.18
C ASP A 214 -15.29 -8.56 -16.66
N GLU A 215 -15.59 -9.83 -16.38
CA GLU A 215 -14.62 -10.78 -15.83
C GLU A 215 -13.39 -10.93 -16.73
N GLY A 216 -13.56 -10.89 -18.05
CA GLY A 216 -12.46 -10.98 -19.01
C GLY A 216 -11.52 -9.78 -18.87
N ALA A 217 -12.08 -8.57 -18.77
CA ALA A 217 -11.30 -7.35 -18.54
C ALA A 217 -10.59 -7.37 -17.16
N ALA A 218 -11.27 -7.77 -16.08
CA ALA A 218 -10.67 -7.87 -14.75
C ALA A 218 -9.55 -8.93 -14.68
N LYS A 219 -9.70 -10.04 -15.41
CA LYS A 219 -8.76 -11.17 -15.40
C LYS A 219 -7.43 -10.86 -16.10
N VAL A 220 -7.35 -9.82 -16.93
CA VAL A 220 -6.09 -9.38 -17.56
C VAL A 220 -4.98 -9.19 -16.52
N ILE A 221 -5.31 -8.57 -15.37
CA ILE A 221 -4.37 -8.34 -14.27
C ILE A 221 -3.81 -9.67 -13.73
N VAL A 222 -4.68 -10.65 -13.50
CA VAL A 222 -4.31 -11.97 -12.97
C VAL A 222 -3.43 -12.70 -13.98
N ASN A 223 -3.82 -12.70 -15.25
CA ASN A 223 -3.10 -13.33 -16.34
C ASN A 223 -1.69 -12.75 -16.50
N GLU A 224 -1.56 -11.43 -16.54
CA GLU A 224 -0.26 -10.76 -16.64
C GLU A 224 0.62 -11.01 -15.41
N PHE A 225 0.05 -10.96 -14.21
CA PHE A 225 0.77 -11.29 -12.98
C PHE A 225 1.32 -12.72 -13.02
N LEU A 226 0.51 -13.70 -13.43
CA LEU A 226 0.92 -15.10 -13.56
C LEU A 226 1.84 -15.35 -14.76
N GLY A 227 1.85 -14.47 -15.76
CA GLY A 227 2.57 -14.65 -17.02
C GLY A 227 1.89 -15.65 -17.96
N VAL A 228 0.57 -15.76 -17.87
CA VAL A 228 -0.27 -16.58 -18.75
C VAL A 228 -0.88 -15.67 -19.80
N ARG A 229 -0.58 -15.91 -21.08
CA ARG A 229 -1.18 -15.20 -22.22
C ARG A 229 -2.19 -16.10 -22.91
#